data_AF-A0A017SUE1-F1
#
_entry.id   AF-A0A017SUE1-F1
#
_cell.length_a   1.000
_cell.length_b   1.000
_cell.length_c   1.000
_cell.angle_alpha   90.00
_cell.angle_beta   90.00
_cell.angle_gamma   90.00
#
_symmetry.space_group_name_H-M   'P 1'
#
loop_
_entity.id
_entity.type
_entity.pdbx_description
1 polymer ?
#
loop_
_entity_poly.entity_id
_entity_poly.type
_entity_poly.pdbx_seq_one_letter_code
_entity_poly.pdbx_strand_id
1 'polypeptide(L)'
;MIMPFRPQHAAFLAAPPARAFARALACSALACTLLACGGDEGDDGTDPGPDDGRLHPPSNGVHITEADACSALLDAYTAQLDALGCTITTTRTCPDLIRAMVNGTTCLEFDEGSVNGCIAHYGEQADCQTLASSLNYCAANAYAGTTSAGCTR
;
A
#
# COMPACT_ATOMS: atom_id res chain seq x y z
N MET A 1 -21.75 23.57 -44.20
CA MET A 1 -23.10 23.17 -43.75
C MET A 1 -23.08 23.14 -42.24
N ILE A 2 -23.80 24.08 -41.63
CA ILE A 2 -23.86 24.32 -40.18
C ILE A 2 -25.24 23.86 -39.74
N MET A 3 -25.31 22.92 -38.80
CA MET A 3 -26.55 22.63 -38.07
C MET A 3 -26.30 22.85 -36.57
N PRO A 4 -27.00 23.81 -35.95
CA PRO A 4 -27.02 23.98 -34.50
C PRO A 4 -28.12 23.12 -33.88
N PHE A 5 -27.81 22.34 -32.85
CA PHE A 5 -28.83 21.76 -31.97
C PHE A 5 -28.54 22.17 -30.53
N ARG A 6 -29.51 22.87 -29.95
CA ARG A 6 -29.54 23.42 -28.58
C ARG A 6 -30.70 22.72 -27.83
N PRO A 7 -30.96 23.02 -26.54
CA PRO A 7 -30.91 22.06 -25.43
C PRO A 7 -32.28 21.79 -24.78
N GLN A 8 -32.40 20.77 -23.92
CA GLN A 8 -33.50 20.63 -22.92
C GLN A 8 -32.92 19.93 -21.68
N HIS A 9 -32.62 20.63 -20.58
CA HIS A 9 -33.51 20.94 -19.44
C HIS A 9 -34.17 19.71 -18.78
N ALA A 10 -33.65 19.29 -17.62
CA ALA A 10 -34.46 18.81 -16.51
C ALA A 10 -33.67 18.96 -15.20
N ALA A 11 -34.03 19.97 -14.43
CA ALA A 11 -33.66 20.13 -13.04
C ALA A 11 -34.52 19.21 -12.17
N PHE A 12 -33.94 18.57 -11.16
CA PHE A 12 -34.69 18.19 -9.97
C PHE A 12 -33.86 18.53 -8.73
N LEU A 13 -34.34 19.56 -8.02
CA LEU A 13 -33.94 19.91 -6.67
C LEU A 13 -34.51 18.88 -5.69
N ALA A 14 -33.71 18.48 -4.69
CA ALA A 14 -34.19 18.30 -3.32
C ALA A 14 -33.00 18.25 -2.34
N ALA A 15 -32.95 19.22 -1.43
CA ALA A 15 -32.10 19.24 -0.24
C ALA A 15 -33.00 19.22 1.02
N PRO A 16 -32.45 19.17 2.25
CA PRO A 16 -32.53 18.06 3.20
C PRO A 16 -33.58 18.28 4.31
N PRO A 17 -33.61 17.41 5.34
CA PRO A 17 -33.47 18.00 6.67
C PRO A 17 -32.54 17.23 7.62
N ALA A 18 -31.74 18.03 8.32
CA ALA A 18 -31.04 17.69 9.54
C ALA A 18 -32.00 17.11 10.60
N ARG A 19 -31.53 16.09 11.32
CA ARG A 19 -32.05 15.75 12.65
C ARG A 19 -30.87 15.60 13.60
N ALA A 20 -30.56 16.71 14.25
CA ALA A 20 -29.82 16.73 15.50
C ALA A 20 -30.67 16.04 16.58
N PHE A 21 -30.17 14.95 17.14
CA PHE A 21 -30.65 14.42 18.41
C PHE A 21 -29.55 14.61 19.45
N ALA A 22 -29.70 15.68 20.22
CA ALA A 22 -29.02 15.87 21.48
C ALA A 22 -29.90 15.30 22.61
N ARG A 23 -29.36 14.38 23.41
CA ARG A 23 -29.62 14.12 24.86
C ARG A 23 -29.03 12.74 25.21
N ALA A 24 -27.95 12.65 25.98
CA ALA A 24 -27.79 12.90 27.42
C ALA A 24 -27.79 11.58 28.22
N LEU A 25 -26.65 11.33 28.88
CA LEU A 25 -26.40 10.55 30.09
C LEU A 25 -27.14 9.21 30.29
N ALA A 26 -26.37 8.13 30.32
CA ALA A 26 -26.51 7.08 31.34
C ALA A 26 -25.20 6.30 31.50
N CYS A 27 -24.53 6.49 32.64
CA CYS A 27 -23.57 5.51 33.16
C CYS A 27 -24.25 4.14 33.24
N SER A 28 -23.68 3.15 32.60
CA SER A 28 -23.96 1.74 32.88
C SER A 28 -22.63 1.00 32.90
N ALA A 29 -22.01 1.03 34.08
CA ALA A 29 -21.03 0.03 34.46
C ALA A 29 -21.77 -1.30 34.55
N LEU A 30 -21.59 -2.16 33.54
CA LEU A 30 -21.96 -3.56 33.63
C LEU A 30 -20.82 -4.38 33.03
N ALA A 31 -20.16 -5.11 33.92
CA ALA A 31 -19.15 -6.10 33.62
C ALA A 31 -19.71 -7.14 32.66
N CYS A 32 -19.16 -7.20 31.45
CA CYS A 32 -19.29 -8.34 30.56
C CYS A 32 -17.87 -8.86 30.27
N THR A 33 -17.54 -9.92 31.01
CA THR A 33 -16.83 -11.10 30.50
C THR A 33 -15.60 -10.83 29.63
N LEU A 34 -14.44 -10.95 30.25
CA LEU A 34 -13.20 -11.40 29.62
C LEU A 34 -13.48 -12.73 28.90
N LEU A 35 -13.98 -12.67 27.67
CA LEU A 35 -13.73 -13.69 26.67
C LEU A 35 -12.25 -13.53 26.26
N ALA A 36 -11.37 -14.03 27.12
CA ALA A 36 -10.08 -14.55 26.69
C ALA A 36 -10.36 -15.85 25.91
N CYS A 37 -10.87 -15.68 24.69
CA CYS A 37 -10.68 -16.63 23.62
C CYS A 37 -9.30 -16.25 23.08
N GLY A 38 -8.25 -17.01 23.39
CA GLY A 38 -8.11 -18.34 22.80
C GLY A 38 -7.68 -18.15 21.34
N GLY A 39 -6.48 -17.59 21.16
CA GLY A 39 -5.75 -17.52 19.90
C GLY A 39 -4.30 -17.87 20.21
N ASP A 40 -4.10 -19.09 20.72
CA ASP A 40 -2.87 -19.82 20.45
C ASP A 40 -2.94 -20.28 18.98
N GLU A 41 -1.77 -20.42 18.36
CA GLU A 41 -1.55 -21.06 17.05
C GLU A 41 -1.91 -20.22 15.81
N GLY A 42 -1.01 -19.28 15.55
CA GLY A 42 -0.77 -18.71 14.23
C GLY A 42 0.65 -18.17 14.18
N ASP A 43 1.63 -19.07 14.35
CA ASP A 43 3.00 -18.87 13.87
C ASP A 43 2.88 -18.74 12.34
N ASP A 44 2.45 -17.57 11.90
CA ASP A 44 2.23 -17.23 10.50
C ASP A 44 3.60 -16.92 9.93
N GLY A 45 4.37 -18.00 9.67
CA GLY A 45 5.41 -18.14 8.65
C GLY A 45 6.35 -16.95 8.43
N THR A 46 6.53 -16.10 9.43
CA THR A 46 7.44 -14.97 9.37
C THR A 46 8.77 -15.58 9.74
N ASP A 47 9.39 -16.24 8.76
CA ASP A 47 10.84 -16.29 8.74
C ASP A 47 11.28 -14.87 9.06
N PRO A 48 11.90 -14.60 10.22
CA PRO A 48 12.40 -13.28 10.51
C PRO A 48 13.40 -13.03 9.39
N GLY A 49 12.98 -12.24 8.40
CA GLY A 49 13.81 -11.91 7.27
C GLY A 49 15.19 -11.51 7.79
N PRO A 50 16.27 -11.80 7.05
CA PRO A 50 17.63 -11.53 7.51
C PRO A 50 17.67 -10.13 8.13
N ASP A 51 18.20 -10.03 9.36
CA ASP A 51 18.32 -8.77 10.13
C ASP A 51 19.31 -7.85 9.40
N ASP A 52 18.83 -7.26 8.30
CA ASP A 52 19.56 -6.45 7.32
C ASP A 52 19.31 -4.95 7.58
N GLY A 53 18.66 -4.64 8.70
CA GLY A 53 18.30 -3.28 9.10
C GLY A 53 17.22 -2.66 8.22
N ARG A 54 16.45 -3.46 7.49
CA ARG A 54 15.35 -3.02 6.62
C ARG A 54 13.99 -3.34 7.23
N LEU A 55 12.98 -2.60 6.81
CA LEU A 55 11.59 -2.92 7.11
C LEU A 55 11.15 -4.10 6.26
N HIS A 56 10.76 -5.20 6.90
CA HIS A 56 10.13 -6.36 6.27
C HIS A 56 8.65 -6.39 6.67
N PRO A 57 7.73 -5.92 5.82
CA PRO A 57 6.32 -5.92 6.16
C PRO A 57 5.74 -7.36 6.13
N PRO A 58 4.63 -7.60 6.86
CA PRO A 58 4.03 -8.92 6.92
C PRO A 58 3.60 -9.41 5.53
N SER A 59 3.81 -10.70 5.29
CA SER A 59 3.37 -11.36 4.06
C SER A 59 1.90 -11.76 4.14
N ASN A 60 1.21 -11.88 3.00
CA ASN A 60 -0.18 -12.37 2.92
C ASN A 60 -0.34 -13.66 2.10
N GLY A 61 0.75 -14.19 1.54
CA GLY A 61 0.76 -15.40 0.73
C GLY A 61 0.30 -15.20 -0.72
N VAL A 62 -0.02 -13.97 -1.14
CA VAL A 62 -0.51 -13.69 -2.50
C VAL A 62 0.66 -13.31 -3.38
N HIS A 63 0.89 -14.12 -4.41
CA HIS A 63 1.96 -13.88 -5.38
C HIS A 63 1.54 -12.85 -6.42
N ILE A 64 2.39 -11.85 -6.65
CA ILE A 64 2.27 -10.88 -7.74
C ILE A 64 3.55 -10.84 -8.58
N THR A 65 3.44 -10.31 -9.81
CA THR A 65 4.56 -10.27 -10.73
C THR A 65 5.59 -9.20 -10.34
N GLU A 66 6.85 -9.36 -10.78
CA GLU A 66 7.90 -8.34 -10.61
C GLU A 66 7.45 -6.99 -11.18
N ALA A 67 6.77 -7.01 -12.32
CA ALA A 67 6.26 -5.82 -12.98
C ALA A 67 5.19 -5.12 -12.13
N ASP A 68 4.17 -5.85 -11.69
CA ASP A 68 3.05 -5.29 -10.91
C ASP A 68 3.54 -4.73 -9.57
N ALA A 69 4.37 -5.50 -8.87
CA ALA A 69 4.97 -5.09 -7.61
C ALA A 69 5.82 -3.82 -7.78
N CYS A 70 6.65 -3.76 -8.83
CA CYS A 70 7.47 -2.58 -9.08
C CYS A 70 6.63 -1.35 -9.43
N SER A 71 5.63 -1.48 -10.30
CA SER A 71 4.76 -0.36 -10.64
C SER A 71 4.02 0.17 -9.41
N ALA A 72 3.49 -0.72 -8.56
CA ALA A 72 2.78 -0.31 -7.37
C ALA A 72 3.67 0.48 -6.39
N LEU A 73 4.92 0.04 -6.19
CA LEU A 73 5.89 0.75 -5.35
C LEU A 73 6.28 2.12 -5.93
N LEU A 74 6.54 2.18 -7.25
CA LEU A 74 6.92 3.42 -7.92
C LEU A 74 5.77 4.43 -7.94
N ASP A 75 4.55 3.98 -8.20
CA ASP A 75 3.34 4.81 -8.20
C ASP A 75 3.06 5.35 -6.80
N ALA A 76 3.16 4.52 -5.75
CA ALA A 76 2.99 4.98 -4.37
C ALA A 76 4.06 6.01 -3.96
N TYR A 77 5.32 5.77 -4.33
CA TYR A 77 6.41 6.68 -4.04
C TYR A 77 6.23 8.04 -4.74
N THR A 78 5.90 8.02 -6.02
CA THR A 78 5.67 9.25 -6.81
C THR A 78 4.43 10.01 -6.34
N ALA A 79 3.35 9.31 -6.00
CA ALA A 79 2.17 9.92 -5.40
C ALA A 79 2.50 10.65 -4.08
N GLN A 80 3.35 10.05 -3.22
CA GLN A 80 3.77 10.72 -1.99
C GLN A 80 4.69 11.90 -2.25
N LEU A 81 5.61 11.81 -3.22
CA LEU A 81 6.43 12.96 -3.64
C LEU A 81 5.56 14.14 -4.06
N ASP A 82 4.53 13.87 -4.87
CA ASP A 82 3.59 14.88 -5.34
C ASP A 82 2.80 15.47 -4.16
N ALA A 83 2.32 14.63 -3.24
CA ALA A 83 1.58 15.06 -2.05
C ALA A 83 2.41 15.98 -1.14
N LEU A 84 3.71 15.71 -1.01
CA LEU A 84 4.65 16.51 -0.22
C LEU A 84 5.22 17.72 -0.99
N GLY A 85 4.93 17.84 -2.29
CA GLY A 85 5.49 18.91 -3.15
C GLY A 85 7.00 18.78 -3.36
N CYS A 86 7.52 17.56 -3.35
CA CYS A 86 8.94 17.27 -3.49
C CYS A 86 9.39 17.43 -4.94
N THR A 87 10.54 18.08 -5.16
CA THR A 87 11.20 18.13 -6.48
C THR A 87 12.17 16.98 -6.72
N ILE A 88 12.38 16.11 -5.72
CA ILE A 88 13.25 14.94 -5.84
C ILE A 88 12.51 13.88 -6.63
N THR A 89 13.11 13.38 -7.70
CA THR A 89 12.62 12.21 -8.44
C THR A 89 13.56 11.05 -8.16
N THR A 90 13.00 9.84 -7.99
CA THR A 90 13.82 8.63 -7.95
C THR A 90 14.47 8.41 -9.31
N THR A 91 15.75 8.08 -9.32
CA THR A 91 16.46 7.69 -10.55
C THR A 91 16.21 6.22 -10.92
N ARG A 92 15.60 5.44 -10.02
CA ARG A 92 15.30 4.03 -10.26
C ARG A 92 13.99 3.90 -11.03
N THR A 93 14.05 3.19 -12.14
CA THR A 93 12.89 2.80 -12.94
C THR A 93 12.55 1.33 -12.66
N CYS A 94 11.40 0.88 -13.14
CA CYS A 94 11.07 -0.54 -13.12
C CYS A 94 11.78 -1.27 -14.26
N PRO A 95 12.38 -2.46 -14.01
CA PRO A 95 12.31 -3.27 -12.78
C PRO A 95 13.48 -3.04 -11.78
N ASP A 96 14.42 -2.14 -12.06
CA ASP A 96 15.58 -1.89 -11.19
C ASP A 96 15.22 -1.53 -9.75
N LEU A 97 14.12 -0.79 -9.55
CA LEU A 97 13.65 -0.42 -8.21
C LEU A 97 13.42 -1.64 -7.32
N ILE A 98 12.64 -2.61 -7.81
CA ILE A 98 12.29 -3.79 -7.01
C ILE A 98 13.43 -4.80 -6.96
N ARG A 99 14.24 -4.90 -8.02
CA ARG A 99 15.43 -5.76 -8.04
C ARG A 99 16.48 -5.32 -7.04
N ALA A 100 16.63 -4.01 -6.80
CA ALA A 100 17.51 -3.49 -5.76
C ALA A 100 17.12 -3.99 -4.36
N MET A 101 15.84 -4.34 -4.14
CA MET A 101 15.37 -4.85 -2.85
C MET A 101 15.77 -6.31 -2.58
N VAL A 102 16.07 -7.06 -3.65
CA VAL A 102 16.36 -8.50 -3.65
C VAL A 102 17.76 -8.81 -4.21
N ASN A 103 18.71 -7.89 -3.98
CA ASN A 103 20.11 -8.02 -4.39
C ASN A 103 20.31 -8.29 -5.90
N GLY A 104 19.45 -7.72 -6.75
CA GLY A 104 19.54 -7.82 -8.20
C GLY A 104 18.99 -9.13 -8.78
N THR A 105 18.38 -9.98 -7.97
CA THR A 105 17.72 -11.19 -8.46
C THR A 105 16.55 -10.83 -9.35
N THR A 106 16.52 -11.39 -10.56
CA THR A 106 15.53 -11.07 -11.59
C THR A 106 14.42 -12.11 -11.63
N CYS A 107 13.26 -11.71 -12.15
CA CYS A 107 12.16 -12.63 -12.47
C CYS A 107 11.58 -13.34 -11.25
N LEU A 108 11.60 -12.71 -10.07
CA LEU A 108 10.96 -13.26 -8.88
C LEU A 108 9.48 -12.87 -8.83
N GLU A 109 8.68 -13.73 -8.22
CA GLU A 109 7.37 -13.33 -7.70
C GLU A 109 7.52 -12.70 -6.33
N PHE A 110 6.66 -11.74 -6.04
CA PHE A 110 6.67 -10.98 -4.79
C PHE A 110 5.38 -11.23 -4.02
N ASP A 111 5.46 -11.12 -2.70
CA ASP A 111 4.29 -11.16 -1.85
C ASP A 111 3.57 -9.80 -1.85
N GLU A 112 2.28 -9.81 -2.20
CA GLU A 112 1.44 -8.61 -2.27
C GLU A 112 1.35 -7.88 -0.93
N GLY A 113 1.22 -8.62 0.18
CA GLY A 113 1.15 -8.07 1.53
C GLY A 113 2.41 -7.28 1.90
N SER A 114 3.58 -7.83 1.58
CA SER A 114 4.86 -7.19 1.82
C SER A 114 5.03 -5.91 0.97
N VAL A 115 4.57 -5.95 -0.29
CA VAL A 115 4.57 -4.78 -1.19
C VAL A 115 3.62 -3.71 -0.67
N ASN A 116 2.41 -4.08 -0.26
CA ASN A 116 1.43 -3.17 0.34
C ASN A 116 1.94 -2.54 1.64
N GLY A 117 2.69 -3.28 2.45
CA GLY A 117 3.33 -2.73 3.64
C GLY A 117 4.41 -1.68 3.32
N CYS A 118 5.20 -1.88 2.26
CA CYS A 118 6.14 -0.86 1.78
C CYS A 118 5.41 0.38 1.25
N ILE A 119 4.30 0.19 0.53
CA ILE A 119 3.45 1.28 0.05
C ILE A 119 2.90 2.10 1.22
N ALA A 120 2.37 1.44 2.25
CA ALA A 120 1.90 2.10 3.46
C ALA A 120 3.03 2.90 4.14
N HIS A 121 4.22 2.31 4.26
CA HIS A 121 5.39 2.97 4.83
C HIS A 121 5.81 4.23 4.04
N TYR A 122 5.69 4.23 2.70
CA TYR A 122 5.94 5.43 1.90
C TYR A 122 4.92 6.53 2.20
N GLY A 123 3.64 6.17 2.34
CA GLY A 123 2.56 7.11 2.67
C GLY A 123 2.68 7.76 4.04
N GLU A 124 3.40 7.15 4.98
CA GLU A 124 3.65 7.67 6.33
C GLU A 124 4.75 8.75 6.38
N GLN A 125 5.53 8.92 5.31
CA GLN A 125 6.66 9.83 5.31
C GLN A 125 6.19 11.29 5.24
N ALA A 126 6.69 12.11 6.16
CA ALA A 126 6.28 13.51 6.32
C ALA A 126 7.17 14.51 5.55
N ASP A 127 8.31 14.06 5.02
CA ASP A 127 9.26 14.92 4.33
C ASP A 127 9.98 14.18 3.19
N CYS A 128 10.45 14.96 2.20
CA CYS A 128 11.06 14.45 0.98
C CYS A 128 12.33 13.63 1.22
N GLN A 129 13.10 13.94 2.27
CA GLN A 129 14.39 13.30 2.52
C GLN A 129 14.20 11.93 3.16
N THR A 130 13.26 11.82 4.09
CA THR A 130 12.89 10.55 4.71
C THR A 130 12.19 9.65 3.68
N LEU A 131 11.33 10.21 2.83
CA LEU A 131 10.75 9.50 1.69
C LEU A 131 11.81 8.99 0.71
N ALA A 132 12.78 9.80 0.31
CA ALA A 132 13.86 9.34 -0.56
C ALA A 132 14.69 8.20 0.06
N SER A 133 14.85 8.21 1.39
CA SER A 133 15.60 7.17 2.12
C SER A 133 14.79 5.87 2.26
N SER A 134 13.46 5.95 2.35
CA SER A 134 12.59 4.79 2.58
C SER A 134 12.61 3.79 1.42
N LEU A 135 12.92 4.22 0.19
CA LEU A 135 13.11 3.34 -0.97
C LEU A 135 14.17 2.25 -0.75
N ASN A 136 15.21 2.54 0.04
CA ASN A 136 16.24 1.56 0.37
C ASN A 136 15.97 0.83 1.69
N TYR A 137 15.09 1.41 2.52
CA TYR A 137 14.77 0.86 3.83
C TYR A 137 13.72 -0.25 3.77
N CYS A 138 12.78 -0.21 2.82
CA CYS A 138 11.78 -1.28 2.73
C CYS A 138 12.26 -2.47 1.89
N ALA A 139 11.94 -3.69 2.34
CA ALA A 139 12.21 -4.95 1.68
C ALA A 139 10.90 -5.68 1.41
N ALA A 140 10.46 -5.69 0.15
CA ALA A 140 9.37 -6.57 -0.28
C ALA A 140 9.86 -8.03 -0.26
N ASN A 141 9.05 -8.91 0.30
CA ASN A 141 9.36 -10.34 0.37
C ASN A 141 9.22 -10.95 -1.02
N ALA A 142 10.24 -11.69 -1.44
CA ALA A 142 10.29 -12.32 -2.74
C ALA A 142 10.39 -13.83 -2.59
N TYR A 143 9.62 -14.55 -3.39
CA TYR A 143 9.60 -15.99 -3.33
C TYR A 143 10.80 -16.57 -4.08
N ALA A 144 11.78 -17.08 -3.33
CA ALA A 144 12.96 -17.70 -3.92
C ALA A 144 12.59 -18.90 -4.82
N GLY A 145 13.27 -19.02 -5.96
CA GLY A 145 13.06 -20.12 -6.91
C GLY A 145 11.79 -20.01 -7.76
N THR A 146 11.00 -18.95 -7.62
CA THR A 146 9.88 -18.67 -8.52
C THR A 146 10.34 -18.08 -9.85
N THR A 147 9.44 -18.02 -10.82
CA THR A 147 9.69 -17.32 -12.10
C THR A 147 8.44 -16.54 -12.46
N SER A 148 8.54 -15.22 -12.38
CA SER A 148 7.45 -14.30 -12.67
C SER A 148 6.97 -14.45 -14.13
N ALA A 149 5.65 -14.49 -14.31
CA ALA A 149 5.05 -14.58 -15.64
C ALA A 149 5.50 -13.39 -16.52
N GLY A 150 5.96 -13.68 -17.74
CA GLY A 150 6.42 -12.65 -18.68
C GLY A 150 7.90 -12.29 -18.60
N CYS A 151 8.66 -12.89 -17.68
CA CYS A 151 10.11 -12.71 -17.63
C CYS A 151 10.82 -13.64 -18.63
N THR A 152 11.28 -13.12 -19.76
CA THR A 152 12.22 -13.84 -20.64
C THR A 152 13.61 -13.79 -20.01
N ARG A 153 14.10 -14.94 -19.56
CA ARG A 153 15.49 -15.13 -19.08
C ARG A 153 16.51 -14.84 -20.18
#